data_AF-A0A094ATN6-F1
#
_entry.id   AF-A0A094ATN6-F1
#
_cell.length_a   1.000
_cell.length_b   1.000
_cell.length_c   1.000
_cell.angle_alpha   90.00
_cell.angle_beta   90.00
_cell.angle_gamma   90.00
#
_symmetry.space_group_name_H-M   'P 1'
#
loop_
_entity.id
_entity.type
_entity.pdbx_description
1 polymer ?
#
loop_
_entity_poly.entity_id
_entity_poly.type
_entity_poly.pdbx_seq_one_letter_code
_entity_poly.pdbx_strand_id
1 'polypeptide(L)'
;PPRLSPFSKPSLPTDRTLFRVRLETLTKTSAYFSRLLTDARFQEATKITSSFAALTARGIIPAEAQPADLPRVAITDDDDATHVGGRVPVLADLLRILHSGDATSKLSIPYLAILAVMADRFDCAATVGRYVRGSKRVPWPQTYGTVNFASEELLRQKALVAWLLEDRVRFAAATKECVFRGSARWGGGGEMKSGQVGVWWDLPDGIEAELHYRRTCILHTIASLQSHFIRLYSSRDRQCKMFYDSSAACDSFQLGEMVKFFVNKGFFAFTSPLLVNDEDYPEPYEGDIENLITALRQCPSYQYDKNHAHCGLRTRLIPALDFIQAMLASGIGIDRGNWKSERPSTSWESVEEAEPFRLTKSVTTDARLKLEGFLTSSALSKRFFAAGSWDWTPEE
;
A
#
# COMPACT_ATOMS: atom_id res chain seq x y z
N PRO A 1 -35.06 0.74 -41.88
CA PRO A 1 -34.15 1.90 -41.74
C PRO A 1 -34.87 3.02 -40.96
N PRO A 2 -34.17 3.80 -40.11
CA PRO A 2 -32.93 4.48 -40.44
C PRO A 2 -31.70 3.81 -39.85
N ARG A 3 -30.59 4.00 -40.56
CA ARG A 3 -29.27 3.43 -40.30
C ARG A 3 -28.67 4.14 -39.10
N LEU A 4 -28.24 3.38 -38.09
CA LEU A 4 -27.26 3.85 -37.12
C LEU A 4 -25.99 4.17 -37.93
N SER A 5 -25.70 5.46 -38.06
CA SER A 5 -24.39 5.95 -38.45
C SER A 5 -23.35 5.30 -37.52
N PRO A 6 -22.25 4.71 -38.06
CA PRO A 6 -21.14 4.37 -37.20
C PRO A 6 -20.63 5.69 -36.64
N PHE A 7 -20.69 5.85 -35.32
CA PHE A 7 -19.96 6.91 -34.64
C PHE A 7 -18.53 6.86 -35.17
N SER A 8 -18.16 7.86 -35.97
CA SER A 8 -16.78 8.07 -36.38
C SER A 8 -16.00 8.23 -35.09
N LYS A 9 -15.18 7.23 -34.76
CA LYS A 9 -14.10 7.39 -33.78
C LYS A 9 -13.43 8.73 -34.11
N PRO A 10 -13.29 9.68 -33.16
CA PRO A 10 -12.51 10.87 -33.43
C PRO A 10 -11.13 10.36 -33.87
N SER A 11 -10.76 10.67 -35.12
CA SER A 11 -9.46 10.33 -35.66
C SER A 11 -8.44 11.07 -34.81
N LEU A 12 -7.83 10.33 -33.87
CA LEU A 12 -6.67 10.82 -33.13
C LEU A 12 -5.64 11.27 -34.15
N PRO A 13 -5.07 12.48 -34.02
CA PRO A 13 -4.02 12.93 -34.92
C PRO A 13 -2.87 11.92 -34.84
N THR A 14 -2.55 11.32 -35.98
CA THR A 14 -1.37 10.48 -36.21
C THR A 14 -0.10 11.32 -36.18
N ASP A 15 0.15 12.02 -35.06
CA ASP A 15 1.45 12.62 -34.81
C ASP A 15 2.42 11.50 -34.45
N ARG A 16 3.00 10.90 -35.50
CA ARG A 16 4.14 9.99 -35.36
C ARG A 16 5.35 10.81 -34.93
N THR A 17 5.50 11.02 -33.63
CA THR A 17 6.70 11.64 -33.06
C THR A 17 7.88 10.69 -33.25
N LEU A 18 8.96 11.20 -33.85
CA LEU A 18 10.19 10.45 -34.05
C LEU A 18 11.23 10.86 -33.03
N PHE A 19 11.86 9.87 -32.38
CA PHE A 19 12.95 10.09 -31.44
C PHE A 19 14.27 9.60 -32.04
N ARG A 20 15.27 10.49 -32.06
CA ARG A 20 16.63 10.10 -32.42
C ARG A 20 17.35 9.59 -31.17
N VAL A 21 17.87 8.38 -31.24
CA VAL A 21 18.51 7.68 -30.11
C VAL A 21 19.85 7.08 -30.54
N ARG A 22 20.75 6.86 -29.57
CA ARG A 22 22.01 6.15 -29.76
C ARG A 22 21.82 4.67 -29.47
N LEU A 23 22.01 3.83 -30.49
CA LEU A 23 21.83 2.38 -30.39
C LEU A 23 22.66 1.77 -29.26
N GLU A 24 23.94 2.14 -29.16
CA GLU A 24 24.83 1.61 -28.12
C GLU A 24 24.36 1.95 -26.69
N THR A 25 23.87 3.18 -26.49
CA THR A 25 23.40 3.61 -25.17
C THR A 25 22.09 2.93 -24.80
N LEU A 26 21.18 2.81 -25.77
CA LEU A 26 19.86 2.22 -25.57
C LEU A 26 19.96 0.71 -25.25
N THR A 27 20.81 -0.02 -25.97
CA THR A 27 21.04 -1.46 -25.76
C THR A 27 21.77 -1.76 -24.45
N LYS A 28 22.62 -0.84 -23.96
CA LYS A 28 23.28 -0.97 -22.64
C LYS A 28 22.34 -0.73 -21.46
N THR A 29 21.31 0.08 -21.64
CA THR A 29 20.44 0.57 -20.55
C THR A 29 19.07 -0.09 -20.50
N SER A 30 18.72 -0.87 -21.53
CA SER A 30 17.47 -1.63 -21.65
C SER A 30 17.73 -2.99 -22.29
N ALA A 31 17.37 -4.07 -21.60
CA ALA A 31 17.49 -5.41 -22.14
C ALA A 31 16.43 -5.70 -23.23
N TYR A 32 15.26 -5.05 -23.15
CA TYR A 32 14.26 -5.08 -24.22
C TYR A 32 14.84 -4.56 -25.55
N PHE A 33 15.42 -3.36 -25.54
CA PHE A 33 16.00 -2.78 -26.76
C PHE A 33 17.27 -3.51 -27.20
N SER A 34 18.04 -4.09 -26.28
CA SER A 34 19.12 -5.00 -26.65
C SER A 34 18.59 -6.15 -27.51
N ARG A 35 17.58 -6.90 -27.03
CA ARG A 35 17.02 -8.02 -27.79
C ARG A 35 16.40 -7.57 -29.11
N LEU A 36 15.52 -6.56 -29.08
CA LEU A 36 14.79 -6.12 -30.27
C LEU A 36 15.71 -5.59 -31.39
N LEU A 37 16.77 -4.84 -31.02
CA LEU A 37 17.57 -4.10 -32.00
C LEU A 37 18.87 -4.81 -32.41
N THR A 38 19.31 -5.85 -31.69
CA THR A 38 20.56 -6.57 -32.03
C THR A 38 20.36 -8.02 -32.43
N ASP A 39 19.25 -8.66 -32.08
CA ASP A 39 19.02 -10.08 -32.41
C ASP A 39 18.43 -10.22 -33.81
N ALA A 40 19.14 -10.95 -34.68
CA ALA A 40 18.78 -11.17 -36.09
C ALA A 40 17.42 -11.88 -36.29
N ARG A 41 16.85 -12.48 -35.23
CA ARG A 41 15.49 -13.04 -35.27
C ARG A 41 14.42 -11.97 -35.46
N PHE A 42 14.71 -10.71 -35.13
CA PHE A 42 13.80 -9.59 -35.30
C PHE A 42 14.05 -8.85 -36.61
N GLN A 43 12.97 -8.44 -37.29
CA GLN A 43 13.06 -7.68 -38.54
C GLN A 43 13.68 -6.30 -38.32
N GLU A 44 13.45 -5.73 -37.13
CA GLU A 44 13.99 -4.47 -36.64
C GLU A 44 15.52 -4.47 -36.65
N ALA A 45 16.14 -5.52 -36.11
CA ALA A 45 17.60 -5.66 -36.08
C ALA A 45 18.17 -5.77 -37.50
N THR A 46 17.59 -6.62 -38.34
CA THR A 46 18.02 -6.79 -39.74
C THR A 46 17.92 -5.48 -40.54
N LYS A 47 16.85 -4.71 -40.30
CA LYS A 47 16.65 -3.39 -40.91
C LYS A 47 17.70 -2.38 -40.46
N ILE A 48 18.10 -2.40 -39.20
CA ILE A 48 19.16 -1.53 -38.68
C ILE A 48 20.51 -1.90 -39.31
N THR A 49 20.86 -3.19 -39.32
CA THR A 49 22.14 -3.66 -39.88
C THR A 49 22.28 -3.31 -41.36
N SER A 50 21.24 -3.57 -42.16
CA SER A 50 21.22 -3.24 -43.59
C SER A 50 21.29 -1.72 -43.84
N SER A 51 20.59 -0.92 -43.04
CA SER A 51 20.59 0.55 -43.18
C SER A 51 21.96 1.14 -42.80
N PHE A 52 22.60 0.63 -41.74
CA PHE A 52 23.94 1.06 -41.35
C PHE A 52 24.99 0.65 -42.40
N ALA A 53 24.88 -0.56 -42.98
CA ALA A 53 25.75 -0.96 -44.09
C ALA A 53 25.60 -0.02 -45.30
N ALA A 54 24.36 0.40 -45.64
CA ALA A 54 24.10 1.34 -46.71
C ALA A 54 24.67 2.75 -46.42
N LEU A 55 24.62 3.21 -45.17
CA LEU A 55 25.22 4.48 -44.76
C LEU A 55 26.75 4.43 -44.82
N THR A 56 27.37 3.34 -44.35
CA THR A 56 28.81 3.13 -44.43
C THR A 56 29.29 3.09 -45.89
N ALA A 57 28.54 2.44 -46.78
CA ALA A 57 28.84 2.41 -48.21
C ALA A 57 28.78 3.82 -48.86
N ARG A 58 27.97 4.73 -48.31
CA ARG A 58 27.90 6.15 -48.72
C ARG A 58 28.94 7.04 -48.03
N GLY A 59 29.76 6.50 -47.13
CA GLY A 59 30.74 7.26 -46.36
C GLY A 59 30.12 8.20 -45.31
N ILE A 60 28.86 7.99 -44.92
CA ILE A 60 28.14 8.85 -43.97
C ILE A 60 28.24 8.26 -42.56
N ILE A 61 28.64 9.09 -41.60
CA ILE A 61 28.67 8.72 -40.18
C ILE A 61 27.23 8.76 -39.62
N PRO A 62 26.72 7.69 -38.98
CA PRO A 62 25.33 7.65 -38.46
C PRO A 62 24.98 8.78 -37.46
N ALA A 63 25.97 9.31 -36.74
CA ALA A 63 25.80 10.46 -35.84
C ALA A 63 25.52 11.78 -36.56
N GLU A 64 25.94 11.91 -37.82
CA GLU A 64 25.81 13.13 -38.63
C GLU A 64 24.76 12.99 -39.75
N ALA A 65 24.28 11.76 -39.98
CA ALA A 65 23.23 11.47 -40.95
C ALA A 65 21.94 12.27 -40.70
N GLN A 66 21.26 12.64 -41.80
CA GLN A 66 19.96 13.29 -41.73
C GLN A 66 18.88 12.33 -41.20
N PRO A 67 17.85 12.81 -40.49
CA PRO A 67 16.79 11.96 -39.95
C PRO A 67 16.03 11.12 -41.00
N ALA A 68 16.08 11.51 -42.27
CA ALA A 68 15.50 10.77 -43.38
C ALA A 68 16.31 9.51 -43.76
N ASP A 69 17.63 9.54 -43.58
CA ASP A 69 18.53 8.45 -43.94
C ASP A 69 18.71 7.41 -42.81
N LEU A 70 18.20 7.70 -41.60
CA LEU A 70 18.31 6.80 -40.44
C LEU A 70 17.24 5.70 -40.46
N PRO A 71 17.57 4.49 -39.96
CA PRO A 71 16.59 3.42 -39.82
C PRO A 71 15.48 3.82 -38.85
N ARG A 72 14.24 3.54 -39.22
CA ARG A 72 13.04 3.79 -38.40
C ARG A 72 12.45 2.48 -37.91
N VAL A 73 12.33 2.35 -36.60
CA VAL A 73 11.68 1.23 -35.92
C VAL A 73 10.39 1.74 -35.29
N ALA A 74 9.28 1.07 -35.58
CA ALA A 74 8.01 1.36 -34.94
C ALA A 74 7.93 0.55 -33.64
N ILE A 75 7.69 1.22 -32.52
CA ILE A 75 7.46 0.56 -31.23
C ILE A 75 5.95 0.53 -31.02
N THR A 76 5.37 -0.66 -31.05
CA THR A 76 3.96 -0.86 -30.70
C THR A 76 3.86 -0.97 -29.18
N ASP A 77 2.89 -0.28 -28.61
CA ASP A 77 2.57 -0.35 -27.18
C ASP A 77 1.09 -0.66 -27.08
N ASP A 78 0.82 -1.87 -26.64
CA ASP A 78 -0.50 -2.50 -26.64
C ASP A 78 -1.21 -2.37 -25.28
N ASP A 79 -0.74 -1.52 -24.35
CA ASP A 79 -1.34 -1.42 -23.01
C ASP A 79 -2.28 -0.24 -22.87
N ASP A 80 -3.59 -0.53 -22.83
CA ASP A 80 -4.72 0.38 -22.56
C ASP A 80 -4.48 1.27 -21.32
N ALA A 81 -3.71 0.81 -20.32
CA ALA A 81 -3.39 1.59 -19.13
C ALA A 81 -2.42 2.76 -19.39
N THR A 82 -1.65 2.70 -20.48
CA THR A 82 -0.75 3.76 -20.91
C THR A 82 -1.35 4.64 -22.01
N HIS A 83 -2.58 4.35 -22.48
CA HIS A 83 -3.34 5.16 -23.44
C HIS A 83 -3.91 6.46 -22.83
N VAL A 84 -3.26 6.99 -21.80
CA VAL A 84 -3.60 8.28 -21.18
C VAL A 84 -2.86 9.41 -21.91
N GLY A 85 -3.52 10.56 -22.09
CA GLY A 85 -2.91 11.75 -22.70
C GLY A 85 -1.60 12.15 -21.99
N GLY A 86 -0.57 12.52 -22.75
CA GLY A 86 0.75 12.90 -22.21
C GLY A 86 1.82 11.81 -22.26
N ARG A 87 1.59 10.71 -22.99
CA ARG A 87 2.57 9.62 -23.17
C ARG A 87 3.83 10.01 -23.95
N VAL A 88 3.70 10.80 -25.02
CA VAL A 88 4.84 11.24 -25.85
C VAL A 88 5.93 11.96 -25.03
N PRO A 89 5.60 12.95 -24.16
CA PRO A 89 6.62 13.57 -23.32
C PRO A 89 7.19 12.63 -22.25
N VAL A 90 6.42 11.66 -21.73
CA VAL A 90 6.94 10.65 -20.80
C VAL A 90 7.96 9.73 -21.49
N LEU A 91 7.65 9.27 -22.71
CA LEU A 91 8.58 8.47 -23.51
C LEU A 91 9.84 9.28 -23.87
N ALA A 92 9.68 10.57 -24.20
CA ALA A 92 10.79 11.46 -24.48
C ALA A 92 11.73 11.56 -23.26
N ASP A 93 11.18 11.75 -22.06
CA ASP A 93 11.97 11.82 -20.84
C ASP A 93 12.55 10.46 -20.43
N LEU A 94 11.84 9.35 -20.67
CA LEU A 94 12.41 8.01 -20.51
C LEU A 94 13.68 7.87 -21.35
N LEU A 95 13.60 8.20 -22.65
CA LEU A 95 14.75 8.12 -23.54
C LEU A 95 15.88 9.07 -23.11
N ARG A 96 15.57 10.27 -22.62
CA ARG A 96 16.60 11.18 -22.08
C ARG A 96 17.25 10.62 -20.82
N ILE A 97 16.48 10.04 -19.89
CA ILE A 97 17.02 9.41 -18.69
C ILE A 97 18.00 8.29 -19.08
N LEU A 98 17.66 7.47 -20.07
CA LEU A 98 18.54 6.40 -20.56
C LEU A 98 19.83 6.94 -21.21
N HIS A 99 19.82 8.14 -21.80
CA HIS A 99 20.96 8.68 -22.54
C HIS A 99 21.85 9.64 -21.76
N SER A 100 21.24 10.58 -21.03
CA SER A 100 21.91 11.68 -20.34
C SER A 100 21.68 11.66 -18.82
N GLY A 101 20.83 10.77 -18.32
CA GLY A 101 20.46 10.77 -16.90
C GLY A 101 19.72 12.04 -16.50
N ASP A 102 18.91 12.60 -17.40
CA ASP A 102 18.16 13.84 -17.17
C ASP A 102 16.73 13.74 -17.74
N ALA A 103 15.82 14.56 -17.22
CA ALA A 103 14.43 14.68 -17.67
C ALA A 103 14.03 16.15 -17.74
N THR A 104 13.21 16.50 -18.73
CA THR A 104 12.76 17.88 -18.94
C THR A 104 11.48 18.21 -18.17
N SER A 105 10.61 17.22 -17.95
CA SER A 105 9.33 17.43 -17.28
C SER A 105 9.49 17.50 -15.76
N LYS A 106 8.59 18.24 -15.11
CA LYS A 106 8.47 18.23 -13.65
C LYS A 106 7.94 16.86 -13.21
N LEU A 107 8.75 16.14 -12.44
CA LEU A 107 8.40 14.82 -11.93
C LEU A 107 7.35 14.93 -10.80
N SER A 108 6.12 14.51 -11.09
CA SER A 108 5.04 14.29 -10.12
C SER A 108 4.79 12.79 -9.95
N ILE A 109 4.10 12.37 -8.88
CA ILE A 109 3.79 10.94 -8.67
C ILE A 109 2.95 10.35 -9.83
N PRO A 110 1.87 10.99 -10.33
CA PRO A 110 1.15 10.47 -11.49
C PRO A 110 2.03 10.33 -12.74
N TYR A 111 2.91 11.29 -12.97
CA TYR A 111 3.87 11.24 -14.08
C TYR A 111 4.86 10.08 -13.91
N LEU A 112 5.36 9.88 -12.68
CA LEU A 112 6.25 8.78 -12.36
C LEU A 112 5.58 7.42 -12.44
N ALA A 113 4.28 7.31 -12.16
CA ALA A 113 3.53 6.07 -12.33
C ALA A 113 3.55 5.62 -13.80
N ILE A 114 3.25 6.54 -14.71
CA ILE A 114 3.31 6.28 -16.15
C ILE A 114 4.75 5.95 -16.59
N LEU A 115 5.73 6.74 -16.12
CA LEU A 115 7.15 6.52 -16.43
C LEU A 115 7.63 5.15 -15.93
N ALA A 116 7.23 4.73 -14.72
CA ALA A 116 7.62 3.46 -14.12
C ALA A 116 7.01 2.27 -14.87
N VAL A 117 5.73 2.36 -15.26
CA VAL A 117 5.08 1.33 -16.10
C VAL A 117 5.79 1.19 -17.45
N MET A 118 6.13 2.31 -18.11
CA MET A 118 6.90 2.26 -19.35
C MET A 118 8.32 1.70 -19.15
N ALA A 119 8.97 2.07 -18.04
CA ALA A 119 10.31 1.61 -17.74
C ALA A 119 10.37 0.10 -17.44
N ASP A 120 9.33 -0.44 -16.80
CA ASP A 120 9.19 -1.87 -16.58
C ASP A 120 8.96 -2.60 -17.91
N ARG A 121 8.03 -2.12 -18.75
CA ARG A 121 7.75 -2.68 -20.09
C ARG A 121 8.98 -2.70 -20.99
N PHE A 122 9.76 -1.62 -20.99
CA PHE A 122 11.00 -1.52 -21.77
C PHE A 122 12.22 -2.08 -21.02
N ASP A 123 12.03 -2.82 -19.93
CA ASP A 123 13.08 -3.50 -19.17
C ASP A 123 14.27 -2.58 -18.86
N CYS A 124 13.95 -1.40 -18.34
CA CYS A 124 14.89 -0.34 -17.97
C CYS A 124 14.54 0.33 -16.63
N ALA A 125 13.63 -0.26 -15.86
CA ALA A 125 13.19 0.21 -14.54
C ALA A 125 14.35 0.41 -13.55
N ALA A 126 15.37 -0.44 -13.60
CA ALA A 126 16.57 -0.29 -12.75
C ALA A 126 17.33 1.01 -13.04
N THR A 127 17.48 1.39 -14.32
CA THR A 127 18.14 2.62 -14.75
C THR A 127 17.32 3.85 -14.31
N VAL A 128 16.02 3.82 -14.56
CA VAL A 128 15.08 4.89 -14.14
C VAL A 128 15.02 5.01 -12.62
N GLY A 129 15.02 3.89 -11.89
CA GLY A 129 15.02 3.89 -10.43
C GLY A 129 16.28 4.53 -9.84
N ARG A 130 17.45 4.30 -10.43
CA ARG A 130 18.69 4.99 -10.05
C ARG A 130 18.58 6.50 -10.26
N TYR A 131 18.01 6.93 -11.39
CA TYR A 131 17.77 8.34 -11.67
C TYR A 131 16.80 8.98 -10.66
N VAL A 132 15.65 8.35 -10.38
CA VAL A 132 14.64 8.86 -9.45
C VAL A 132 15.16 8.94 -8.01
N ARG A 133 16.08 8.04 -7.62
CA ARG A 133 16.76 8.10 -6.31
C ARG A 133 17.88 9.13 -6.25
N GLY A 134 18.59 9.39 -7.36
CA GLY A 134 19.76 10.27 -7.42
C GLY A 134 19.46 11.74 -7.75
N SER A 135 18.35 12.05 -8.41
CA SER A 135 18.00 13.40 -8.87
C SER A 135 17.39 14.30 -7.79
N LYS A 136 17.38 15.63 -8.04
CA LYS A 136 16.78 16.66 -7.17
C LYS A 136 15.36 16.25 -6.78
N ARG A 137 15.11 16.25 -5.46
CA ARG A 137 13.93 15.71 -4.73
C ARG A 137 12.65 15.66 -5.58
N VAL A 138 12.33 14.48 -6.09
CA VAL A 138 10.94 14.15 -6.45
C VAL A 138 10.10 14.33 -5.19
N PRO A 139 9.03 15.16 -5.23
CA PRO A 139 8.11 15.26 -4.12
C PRO A 139 7.45 13.91 -3.87
N TRP A 140 7.66 13.35 -2.68
CA TRP A 140 6.99 12.14 -2.21
C TRP A 140 6.09 12.52 -1.04
N PRO A 141 4.92 13.12 -1.31
CA PRO A 141 4.07 13.63 -0.25
C PRO A 141 3.56 12.47 0.62
N GLN A 142 3.55 12.69 1.92
CA GLN A 142 2.72 11.91 2.81
C GLN A 142 1.27 12.24 2.47
N THR A 143 0.45 11.23 2.21
CA THR A 143 -0.99 11.48 2.10
C THR A 143 -1.48 11.75 3.53
N TYR A 144 -2.44 12.65 3.72
CA TYR A 144 -3.04 12.98 5.02
C TYR A 144 -4.55 13.15 4.85
N GLY A 145 -5.29 13.07 5.96
CA GLY A 145 -6.73 13.33 5.98
C GLY A 145 -7.59 12.09 5.69
N THR A 146 -8.89 12.34 5.49
CA THR A 146 -9.89 11.30 5.22
C THR A 146 -9.62 10.60 3.90
N VAL A 147 -9.86 9.28 3.88
CA VAL A 147 -9.76 8.45 2.68
C VAL A 147 -10.76 8.98 1.66
N ASN A 148 -10.25 9.38 0.50
CA ASN A 148 -11.06 9.73 -0.65
C ASN A 148 -10.42 9.11 -1.87
N PHE A 149 -11.18 9.00 -2.97
CA PHE A 149 -10.71 8.35 -4.18
C PHE A 149 -9.37 8.90 -4.68
N ALA A 150 -9.19 10.23 -4.68
CA ALA A 150 -7.98 10.87 -5.20
C ALA A 150 -6.75 10.67 -4.30
N SER A 151 -6.94 10.62 -2.97
CA SER A 151 -5.86 10.37 -2.02
C SER A 151 -5.44 8.89 -2.05
N GLU A 152 -6.40 7.98 -2.24
CA GLU A 152 -6.13 6.57 -2.45
C GLU A 152 -5.43 6.34 -3.80
N GLU A 153 -5.94 6.89 -4.90
CA GLU A 153 -5.33 6.87 -6.23
C GLU A 153 -3.84 7.24 -6.17
N LEU A 154 -3.52 8.36 -5.52
CA LEU A 154 -2.15 8.83 -5.36
C LEU A 154 -1.30 7.85 -4.53
N LEU A 155 -1.87 7.25 -3.49
CA LEU A 155 -1.20 6.28 -2.63
C LEU A 155 -0.91 4.97 -3.37
N ARG A 156 -1.86 4.49 -4.18
CA ARG A 156 -1.71 3.35 -5.09
C ARG A 156 -0.58 3.58 -6.09
N GLN A 157 -0.54 4.76 -6.71
CA GLN A 157 0.54 5.17 -7.60
C GLN A 157 1.91 5.20 -6.88
N LYS A 158 1.98 5.73 -5.64
CA LYS A 158 3.22 5.69 -4.82
C LYS A 158 3.71 4.25 -4.64
N ALA A 159 2.82 3.34 -4.26
CA ALA A 159 3.15 1.94 -4.04
C ALA A 159 3.66 1.26 -5.33
N LEU A 160 2.95 1.43 -6.45
CA LEU A 160 3.36 0.85 -7.74
C LEU A 160 4.70 1.43 -8.23
N VAL A 161 4.89 2.74 -8.17
CA VAL A 161 6.16 3.39 -8.56
C VAL A 161 7.32 2.85 -7.74
N ALA A 162 7.15 2.75 -6.42
CA ALA A 162 8.21 2.22 -5.56
C ALA A 162 8.50 0.74 -5.81
N TRP A 163 7.47 -0.05 -6.16
CA TRP A 163 7.61 -1.44 -6.54
C TRP A 163 8.44 -1.63 -7.82
N LEU A 164 8.02 -0.96 -8.90
CA LEU A 164 8.64 -1.06 -10.23
C LEU A 164 10.04 -0.47 -10.26
N LEU A 165 10.26 0.68 -9.63
CA LEU A 165 11.58 1.34 -9.57
C LEU A 165 12.52 0.75 -8.51
N GLU A 166 12.10 -0.32 -7.82
CA GLU A 166 12.89 -1.04 -6.83
C GLU A 166 13.29 -0.21 -5.59
N ASP A 167 12.44 0.74 -5.18
CA ASP A 167 12.65 1.55 -3.99
C ASP A 167 12.05 0.88 -2.75
N ARG A 168 12.88 0.16 -2.00
CA ARG A 168 12.45 -0.61 -0.82
C ARG A 168 11.84 0.27 0.27
N VAL A 169 12.46 1.42 0.55
CA VAL A 169 12.05 2.29 1.67
C VAL A 169 10.71 2.94 1.37
N ARG A 170 10.57 3.50 0.16
CA ARG A 170 9.30 4.11 -0.26
C ARG A 170 8.19 3.09 -0.42
N PHE A 171 8.52 1.87 -0.84
CA PHE A 171 7.55 0.79 -0.97
C PHE A 171 7.02 0.35 0.40
N ALA A 172 7.90 0.12 1.37
CA ALA A 172 7.49 -0.21 2.74
C ALA A 172 6.64 0.91 3.38
N ALA A 173 7.00 2.18 3.15
CA ALA A 173 6.23 3.32 3.64
C ALA A 173 4.84 3.41 2.97
N ALA A 174 4.77 3.32 1.64
CA ALA A 174 3.50 3.40 0.90
C ALA A 174 2.57 2.23 1.25
N THR A 175 3.08 1.00 1.37
CA THR A 175 2.29 -0.17 1.77
C THR A 175 1.79 -0.06 3.21
N LYS A 176 2.59 0.46 4.14
CA LYS A 176 2.15 0.79 5.49
C LYS A 176 0.99 1.80 5.47
N GLU A 177 1.12 2.87 4.70
CA GLU A 177 0.05 3.86 4.53
C GLU A 177 -1.23 3.23 3.95
N CYS A 178 -1.14 2.30 2.99
CA CYS A 178 -2.30 1.58 2.45
C CYS A 178 -3.03 0.79 3.55
N VAL A 179 -2.29 0.04 4.37
CA VAL A 179 -2.86 -0.75 5.48
C VAL A 179 -3.60 0.15 6.47
N PHE A 180 -2.99 1.29 6.84
CA PHE A 180 -3.52 2.23 7.82
C PHE A 180 -4.81 2.88 7.35
N ARG A 181 -4.82 3.36 6.10
CA ARG A 181 -5.98 4.05 5.52
C ARG A 181 -7.10 3.12 5.14
N GLY A 182 -6.77 1.92 4.67
CA GLY A 182 -7.77 1.08 4.03
C GLY A 182 -7.91 1.41 2.55
N SER A 183 -8.87 0.74 1.93
CA SER A 183 -9.21 0.92 0.53
C SER A 183 -10.72 0.87 0.36
N ALA A 184 -11.25 1.70 -0.54
CA ALA A 184 -12.63 1.59 -0.98
C ALA A 184 -12.95 0.24 -1.65
N ARG A 185 -11.94 -0.51 -2.11
CA ARG A 185 -12.11 -1.85 -2.72
C ARG A 185 -12.15 -2.99 -1.71
N TRP A 186 -11.76 -2.74 -0.46
CA TRP A 186 -11.72 -3.78 0.58
C TRP A 186 -13.07 -3.97 1.28
N GLY A 187 -13.99 -3.00 1.14
CA GLY A 187 -15.38 -3.12 1.58
C GLY A 187 -16.23 -4.00 0.66
N GLY A 188 -17.35 -4.52 1.19
CA GLY A 188 -18.20 -5.50 0.51
C GLY A 188 -19.03 -4.96 -0.68
N GLY A 189 -18.96 -3.67 -1.01
CA GLY A 189 -19.97 -3.01 -1.85
C GLY A 189 -19.49 -2.38 -3.18
N GLY A 190 -18.23 -2.55 -3.60
CA GLY A 190 -17.68 -1.72 -4.68
C GLY A 190 -16.98 -2.47 -5.81
N GLU A 191 -17.71 -3.17 -6.68
CA GLU A 191 -17.19 -3.47 -8.02
C GLU A 191 -17.02 -2.14 -8.79
N MET A 192 -15.86 -1.51 -8.63
CA MET A 192 -15.52 -0.37 -9.46
C MET A 192 -15.29 -0.88 -10.88
N LYS A 193 -16.15 -0.47 -11.83
CA LYS A 193 -16.16 -0.98 -13.20
C LYS A 193 -14.74 -1.02 -13.77
N SER A 194 -14.31 -2.22 -14.16
CA SER A 194 -12.95 -2.65 -14.55
C SER A 194 -12.34 -1.95 -15.78
N GLY A 195 -12.80 -0.75 -16.15
CA GLY A 195 -12.25 0.05 -17.25
C GLY A 195 -12.12 1.55 -16.98
N GLN A 196 -12.41 2.02 -15.76
CA GLN A 196 -12.29 3.45 -15.40
C GLN A 196 -11.05 3.78 -14.55
N VAL A 197 -10.21 2.78 -14.26
CA VAL A 197 -9.26 2.84 -13.16
C VAL A 197 -7.89 2.36 -13.63
N GLY A 198 -6.81 3.03 -13.22
CA GLY A 198 -5.45 2.70 -13.67
C GLY A 198 -4.90 1.39 -13.06
N VAL A 199 -3.87 0.82 -13.69
CA VAL A 199 -3.25 -0.48 -13.28
C VAL A 199 -2.74 -0.50 -11.85
N TRP A 200 -2.41 0.66 -11.27
CA TRP A 200 -1.97 0.77 -9.87
C TRP A 200 -3.03 0.39 -8.84
N TRP A 201 -4.30 0.25 -9.22
CA TRP A 201 -5.34 -0.20 -8.30
C TRP A 201 -5.36 -1.70 -8.05
N ASP A 202 -4.70 -2.48 -8.90
CA ASP A 202 -4.50 -3.92 -8.71
C ASP A 202 -3.01 -4.18 -8.59
N LEU A 203 -2.49 -4.06 -7.36
CA LEU A 203 -1.06 -4.19 -7.09
C LEU A 203 -0.57 -5.62 -7.43
N PRO A 204 0.61 -5.76 -8.07
CA PRO A 204 1.09 -7.04 -8.59
C PRO A 204 1.45 -8.05 -7.49
N ASP A 205 1.76 -9.28 -7.89
CA ASP A 205 2.33 -10.34 -7.05
C ASP A 205 1.54 -10.67 -5.76
N GLY A 206 0.21 -10.45 -5.77
CA GLY A 206 -0.65 -10.68 -4.62
C GLY A 206 -0.39 -9.72 -3.45
N ILE A 207 0.27 -8.59 -3.71
CA ILE A 207 0.47 -7.52 -2.72
C ILE A 207 -0.88 -7.02 -2.22
N GLU A 208 -1.87 -6.88 -3.11
CA GLU A 208 -3.20 -6.38 -2.74
C GLU A 208 -3.87 -7.22 -1.65
N ALA A 209 -3.90 -8.55 -1.83
CA ALA A 209 -4.49 -9.48 -0.87
C ALA A 209 -3.76 -9.43 0.48
N GLU A 210 -2.42 -9.37 0.46
CA GLU A 210 -1.62 -9.26 1.67
C GLU A 210 -1.88 -7.96 2.44
N LEU A 211 -2.01 -6.81 1.75
CA LEU A 211 -2.31 -5.54 2.41
C LEU A 211 -3.68 -5.56 3.07
N HIS A 212 -4.67 -6.12 2.37
CA HIS A 212 -6.01 -6.33 2.92
C HIS A 212 -5.96 -7.24 4.15
N TYR A 213 -5.28 -8.39 4.06
CA TYR A 213 -5.14 -9.34 5.16
C TYR A 213 -4.46 -8.71 6.39
N ARG A 214 -3.36 -7.98 6.21
CA ARG A 214 -2.68 -7.25 7.29
C ARG A 214 -3.60 -6.28 8.01
N ARG A 215 -4.40 -5.52 7.24
CA ARG A 215 -5.39 -4.61 7.84
C ARG A 215 -6.42 -5.38 8.65
N THR A 216 -6.97 -6.45 8.10
CA THR A 216 -7.96 -7.29 8.78
C THR A 216 -7.43 -7.84 10.09
N CYS A 217 -6.19 -8.34 10.12
CA CYS A 217 -5.50 -8.78 11.35
C CYS A 217 -5.41 -7.66 12.40
N ILE A 218 -5.03 -6.45 12.00
CA ILE A 218 -4.95 -5.29 12.91
C ILE A 218 -6.33 -4.93 13.47
N LEU A 219 -7.35 -4.83 12.60
CA LEU A 219 -8.71 -4.51 13.02
C LEU A 219 -9.28 -5.60 13.94
N HIS A 220 -9.02 -6.87 13.64
CA HIS A 220 -9.40 -8.00 14.49
C HIS A 220 -8.72 -7.94 15.87
N THR A 221 -7.43 -7.57 15.90
CA THR A 221 -6.70 -7.35 17.16
C THR A 221 -7.37 -6.26 18.01
N ILE A 222 -7.70 -5.11 17.40
CA ILE A 222 -8.36 -4.00 18.09
C ILE A 222 -9.77 -4.39 18.56
N ALA A 223 -10.53 -5.10 17.73
CA ALA A 223 -11.86 -5.60 18.08
C ALA A 223 -11.81 -6.63 19.23
N SER A 224 -10.77 -7.47 19.27
CA SER A 224 -10.57 -8.44 20.35
C SER A 224 -10.36 -7.75 21.70
N LEU A 225 -9.70 -6.59 21.72
CA LEU A 225 -9.47 -5.79 22.92
C LEU A 225 -10.79 -5.24 23.49
N GLN A 226 -11.66 -4.73 22.61
CA GLN A 226 -13.00 -4.27 23.00
C GLN A 226 -13.84 -5.42 23.55
N SER A 227 -13.85 -6.55 22.82
CA SER A 227 -14.56 -7.77 23.21
C SER A 227 -14.08 -8.33 24.55
N HIS A 228 -12.76 -8.27 24.79
CA HIS A 228 -12.15 -8.68 26.05
C HIS A 228 -12.70 -7.88 27.23
N PHE A 229 -12.72 -6.55 27.16
CA PHE A 229 -13.22 -5.74 28.28
C PHE A 229 -14.72 -5.91 28.49
N ILE A 230 -15.52 -5.99 27.43
CA ILE A 230 -16.96 -6.29 27.56
C ILE A 230 -17.16 -7.62 28.27
N ARG A 231 -16.46 -8.69 27.84
CA ARG A 231 -16.53 -10.00 28.48
C ARG A 231 -16.06 -9.97 29.93
N LEU A 232 -14.99 -9.24 30.22
CA LEU A 232 -14.42 -9.14 31.56
C LEU A 232 -15.39 -8.50 32.56
N TYR A 233 -16.06 -7.41 32.18
CA TYR A 233 -17.00 -6.69 33.05
C TYR A 233 -18.43 -7.25 33.04
N SER A 234 -18.78 -8.07 32.04
CA SER A 234 -20.03 -8.86 32.02
C SER A 234 -19.88 -10.24 32.68
N SER A 235 -18.66 -10.64 32.99
CA SER A 235 -18.39 -11.88 33.73
C SER A 235 -18.94 -11.80 35.15
N ARG A 236 -19.04 -12.95 35.82
CA ARG A 236 -19.41 -13.01 37.24
C ARG A 236 -18.22 -12.67 38.15
N ASP A 237 -17.03 -12.51 37.60
CA ASP A 237 -15.81 -12.27 38.35
C ASP A 237 -15.66 -10.78 38.66
N ARG A 238 -15.51 -10.49 39.96
CA ARG A 238 -15.39 -9.11 40.44
C ARG A 238 -14.11 -8.46 39.92
N GLN A 239 -14.26 -7.37 39.19
CA GLN A 239 -13.15 -6.60 38.60
C GLN A 239 -12.69 -5.47 39.51
N CYS A 240 -13.62 -4.87 40.24
CA CYS A 240 -13.36 -3.91 41.28
C CYS A 240 -12.69 -4.58 42.48
N LYS A 241 -11.35 -4.63 42.47
CA LYS A 241 -10.51 -5.15 43.55
C LYS A 241 -9.77 -4.00 44.23
N MET A 242 -10.49 -3.25 45.06
CA MET A 242 -9.88 -2.26 45.97
C MET A 242 -9.75 -2.87 47.37
N PHE A 243 -8.68 -2.53 48.08
CA PHE A 243 -8.31 -3.14 49.37
C PHE A 243 -9.36 -2.95 50.48
N TYR A 244 -10.21 -1.91 50.40
CA TYR A 244 -11.17 -1.56 51.45
C TYR A 244 -12.65 -1.62 51.04
N ASP A 245 -13.00 -1.58 49.75
CA ASP A 245 -14.40 -1.52 49.30
C ASP A 245 -14.58 -2.07 47.87
N SER A 246 -14.66 -3.39 47.73
CA SER A 246 -14.94 -4.03 46.44
C SER A 246 -16.45 -3.99 46.14
N SER A 247 -16.87 -3.34 45.06
CA SER A 247 -18.29 -3.14 44.75
C SER A 247 -18.70 -3.75 43.40
N ALA A 248 -19.70 -4.63 43.43
CA ALA A 248 -20.34 -5.14 42.20
C ALA A 248 -21.12 -4.03 41.46
N ALA A 249 -21.62 -3.03 42.18
CA ALA A 249 -22.27 -1.86 41.59
C ALA A 249 -21.27 -1.03 40.78
N CYS A 250 -20.00 -0.95 41.23
CA CYS A 250 -18.93 -0.31 40.45
C CYS A 250 -18.70 -1.05 39.13
N ASP A 251 -18.61 -2.38 39.13
CA ASP A 251 -18.42 -3.16 37.91
C ASP A 251 -19.56 -2.95 36.90
N SER A 252 -20.81 -2.95 37.37
CA SER A 252 -21.99 -2.68 36.53
C SER A 252 -22.02 -1.25 35.99
N PHE A 253 -21.64 -0.26 36.80
CA PHE A 253 -21.51 1.13 36.38
C PHE A 253 -20.44 1.28 35.28
N GLN A 254 -19.27 0.66 35.45
CA GLN A 254 -18.19 0.69 34.47
C GLN A 254 -18.58 -0.02 33.16
N LEU A 255 -19.32 -1.13 33.24
CA LEU A 255 -19.87 -1.80 32.06
C LEU A 255 -20.82 -0.88 31.28
N GLY A 256 -21.73 -0.20 31.97
CA GLY A 256 -22.68 0.74 31.35
C GLY A 256 -21.97 1.91 30.64
N GLU A 257 -21.00 2.54 31.30
CA GLU A 257 -20.22 3.64 30.71
C GLU A 257 -19.35 3.16 29.52
N MET A 258 -18.79 1.95 29.59
CA MET A 258 -18.04 1.35 28.49
C MET A 258 -18.93 1.10 27.26
N VAL A 259 -20.09 0.47 27.45
CA VAL A 259 -21.05 0.22 26.37
C VAL A 259 -21.50 1.54 25.74
N LYS A 260 -21.87 2.51 26.56
CA LYS A 260 -22.27 3.85 26.12
C LYS A 260 -21.16 4.52 25.31
N PHE A 261 -19.91 4.42 25.75
CA PHE A 261 -18.77 4.95 25.01
C PHE A 261 -18.59 4.28 23.64
N PHE A 262 -18.57 2.94 23.59
CA PHE A 262 -18.37 2.23 22.32
C PHE A 262 -19.50 2.46 21.32
N VAL A 263 -20.76 2.47 21.77
CA VAL A 263 -21.92 2.76 20.93
C VAL A 263 -21.88 4.21 20.42
N ASN A 264 -21.61 5.19 21.29
CA ASN A 264 -21.54 6.60 20.88
C ASN A 264 -20.40 6.89 19.88
N LYS A 265 -19.33 6.09 19.91
CA LYS A 265 -18.22 6.17 18.96
C LYS A 265 -18.43 5.34 17.70
N GLY A 266 -19.49 4.54 17.61
CA GLY A 266 -19.77 3.66 16.47
C GLY A 266 -18.84 2.44 16.38
N PHE A 267 -18.21 2.04 17.48
CA PHE A 267 -17.35 0.85 17.52
C PHE A 267 -18.10 -0.44 17.81
N PHE A 268 -19.32 -0.31 18.33
CA PHE A 268 -20.12 -1.43 18.77
C PHE A 268 -21.58 -1.15 18.47
N ALA A 269 -22.26 -2.13 17.87
CA ALA A 269 -23.69 -2.11 17.62
C ALA A 269 -24.33 -3.32 18.30
N PHE A 270 -25.51 -3.12 18.90
CA PHE A 270 -26.30 -4.22 19.44
C PHE A 270 -27.18 -4.79 18.32
N THR A 271 -26.83 -5.97 17.83
CA THR A 271 -27.67 -6.72 16.88
C THR A 271 -28.40 -7.82 17.64
N SER A 272 -29.73 -7.84 17.55
CA SER A 272 -30.54 -8.89 18.18
C SER A 272 -30.54 -10.13 17.28
N PRO A 273 -30.09 -11.32 17.76
CA PRO A 273 -30.05 -12.55 16.97
C PRO A 273 -31.45 -13.05 16.55
N LEU A 274 -32.53 -12.45 17.06
CA LEU A 274 -33.90 -12.92 16.86
C LEU A 274 -34.50 -12.54 15.49
N LEU A 275 -33.91 -11.59 14.75
CA LEU A 275 -34.44 -11.06 13.48
C LEU A 275 -33.33 -10.70 12.47
N VAL A 276 -32.15 -11.33 12.57
CA VAL A 276 -30.97 -10.94 11.77
C VAL A 276 -31.09 -11.44 10.33
N ASN A 277 -31.04 -10.53 9.37
CA ASN A 277 -30.69 -10.79 7.99
C ASN A 277 -29.20 -10.46 7.76
N ASP A 278 -28.62 -10.95 6.66
CA ASP A 278 -27.21 -10.68 6.33
C ASP A 278 -26.91 -9.17 6.19
N GLU A 279 -27.91 -8.35 5.83
CA GLU A 279 -27.79 -6.90 5.72
C GLU A 279 -27.77 -6.16 7.07
N ASP A 280 -28.12 -6.83 8.17
CA ASP A 280 -28.15 -6.24 9.52
C ASP A 280 -26.77 -6.25 10.21
N TYR A 281 -25.76 -6.86 9.58
CA TYR A 281 -24.38 -6.83 10.07
C TYR A 281 -23.69 -5.52 9.68
N PRO A 282 -23.02 -4.85 10.63
CA PRO A 282 -22.31 -3.62 10.34
C PRO A 282 -21.15 -3.87 9.36
N GLU A 283 -20.98 -2.94 8.42
CA GLU A 283 -19.85 -2.98 7.50
C GLU A 283 -18.50 -2.87 8.24
N PRO A 284 -17.43 -3.49 7.71
CA PRO A 284 -16.09 -3.35 8.27
C PRO A 284 -15.63 -1.89 8.37
N TYR A 285 -14.75 -1.60 9.32
CA TYR A 285 -14.21 -0.25 9.50
C TYR A 285 -13.35 0.20 8.30
N GLU A 286 -13.82 1.21 7.57
CA GLU A 286 -13.13 1.78 6.40
C GLU A 286 -12.23 2.98 6.72
N GLY A 287 -12.23 3.47 7.97
CA GLY A 287 -11.47 4.66 8.36
C GLY A 287 -9.98 4.41 8.61
N ASP A 288 -9.25 5.48 8.95
CA ASP A 288 -7.82 5.38 9.30
C ASP A 288 -7.62 4.74 10.68
N ILE A 289 -6.72 3.74 10.78
CA ILE A 289 -6.39 3.04 12.03
C ILE A 289 -5.87 4.01 13.11
N GLU A 290 -5.12 5.06 12.76
CA GLU A 290 -4.65 6.05 13.73
C GLU A 290 -5.81 6.87 14.32
N ASN A 291 -6.81 7.19 13.50
CA ASN A 291 -8.02 7.86 13.96
C ASN A 291 -8.84 6.95 14.87
N LEU A 292 -8.93 5.66 14.56
CA LEU A 292 -9.55 4.64 15.40
C LEU A 292 -8.90 4.57 16.79
N ILE A 293 -7.57 4.46 16.85
CA ILE A 293 -6.83 4.44 18.13
C ILE A 293 -7.02 5.75 18.88
N THR A 294 -6.94 6.89 18.20
CA THR A 294 -7.16 8.21 18.79
C THR A 294 -8.55 8.32 19.41
N ALA A 295 -9.56 7.81 18.73
CA ALA A 295 -10.93 7.80 19.23
C ALA A 295 -11.12 6.84 20.42
N LEU A 296 -10.46 5.67 20.44
CA LEU A 296 -10.46 4.77 21.61
C LEU A 296 -9.77 5.38 22.84
N ARG A 297 -8.73 6.20 22.64
CA ARG A 297 -8.06 6.94 23.72
C ARG A 297 -8.93 8.02 24.37
N GLN A 298 -10.04 8.40 23.73
CA GLN A 298 -11.03 9.32 24.32
C GLN A 298 -11.96 8.64 25.33
N CYS A 299 -11.71 7.38 25.70
CA CYS A 299 -12.47 6.67 26.73
C CYS A 299 -12.49 7.47 28.06
N PRO A 300 -13.68 7.62 28.67
CA PRO A 300 -13.82 8.42 29.88
C PRO A 300 -13.18 7.74 31.09
N SER A 301 -12.82 8.54 32.10
CA SER A 301 -12.34 8.08 33.41
C SER A 301 -13.39 8.27 34.51
N TYR A 302 -14.65 7.97 34.21
CA TYR A 302 -15.73 8.15 35.18
C TYR A 302 -15.58 7.18 36.35
N GLN A 303 -15.81 7.71 37.55
CA GLN A 303 -15.68 6.97 38.80
C GLN A 303 -17.08 6.76 39.38
N TYR A 304 -17.31 5.62 40.03
CA TYR A 304 -18.56 5.36 40.74
C TYR A 304 -18.70 6.27 41.97
N ASP A 305 -17.63 6.38 42.76
CA ASP A 305 -17.48 7.30 43.87
C ASP A 305 -15.98 7.59 44.15
N LYS A 306 -15.68 8.30 45.24
CA LYS A 306 -14.33 8.69 45.65
C LYS A 306 -13.40 7.51 45.97
N ASN A 307 -13.94 6.36 46.37
CA ASN A 307 -13.17 5.16 46.72
C ASN A 307 -12.79 4.32 45.49
N HIS A 308 -13.36 4.63 44.33
CA HIS A 308 -13.21 3.85 43.09
C HIS A 308 -12.35 4.56 42.03
N ALA A 309 -11.28 5.24 42.47
CA ALA A 309 -10.50 6.16 41.61
C ALA A 309 -9.70 5.51 40.47
N HIS A 310 -9.57 4.18 40.47
CA HIS A 310 -8.83 3.40 39.46
C HIS A 310 -9.65 2.27 38.85
N CYS A 311 -10.94 2.21 39.17
CA CYS A 311 -11.87 1.27 38.59
C CYS A 311 -12.33 1.82 37.24
N GLY A 312 -12.13 1.06 36.16
CA GLY A 312 -12.71 1.39 34.87
C GLY A 312 -11.84 1.09 33.66
N LEU A 313 -12.47 1.27 32.49
CA LEU A 313 -11.92 0.93 31.19
C LEU A 313 -10.60 1.66 30.92
N ARG A 314 -10.55 2.99 31.13
CA ARG A 314 -9.41 3.82 30.72
C ARG A 314 -8.08 3.33 31.30
N THR A 315 -8.04 2.99 32.59
CA THR A 315 -6.82 2.56 33.29
C THR A 315 -6.22 1.30 32.65
N ARG A 316 -7.07 0.37 32.17
CA ARG A 316 -6.64 -0.89 31.57
C ARG A 316 -6.47 -0.80 30.05
N LEU A 317 -7.26 0.03 29.38
CA LEU A 317 -7.27 0.18 27.93
C LEU A 317 -6.05 0.95 27.42
N ILE A 318 -5.64 2.04 28.10
CA ILE A 318 -4.54 2.89 27.62
C ILE A 318 -3.21 2.12 27.45
N PRO A 319 -2.75 1.30 28.42
CA PRO A 319 -1.53 0.50 28.23
C PRO A 319 -1.59 -0.46 27.05
N ALA A 320 -2.75 -1.09 26.80
CA ALA A 320 -2.95 -1.96 25.65
C ALA A 320 -2.89 -1.18 24.33
N LEU A 321 -3.48 0.02 24.28
CA LEU A 321 -3.41 0.90 23.11
C LEU A 321 -1.99 1.44 22.87
N ASP A 322 -1.20 1.69 23.93
CA ASP A 322 0.21 2.07 23.83
C ASP A 322 1.04 0.93 23.22
N PHE A 323 0.77 -0.31 23.63
CA PHE A 323 1.42 -1.48 23.04
C PHE A 323 1.04 -1.67 21.57
N ILE A 324 -0.24 -1.57 21.21
CA ILE A 324 -0.70 -1.63 19.82
C ILE A 324 -0.02 -0.54 18.98
N GLN A 325 0.07 0.70 19.50
CA GLN A 325 0.73 1.80 18.80
C GLN A 325 2.22 1.51 18.55
N ALA A 326 2.92 0.92 19.53
CA ALA A 326 4.31 0.50 19.36
C ALA A 326 4.45 -0.59 18.27
N MET A 327 3.53 -1.56 18.24
CA MET A 327 3.53 -2.62 17.22
C MET A 327 3.22 -2.08 15.83
N LEU A 328 2.31 -1.11 15.71
CA LEU A 328 1.99 -0.41 14.46
C LEU A 328 3.15 0.45 13.93
N ALA A 329 4.00 0.97 14.81
CA ALA A 329 5.23 1.65 14.41
C ALA A 329 6.19 0.68 13.70
N SER A 330 6.23 -0.59 14.14
CA SER A 330 7.13 -1.62 13.62
C SER A 330 6.53 -2.52 12.53
N GLY A 331 7.12 -2.52 11.33
CA GLY A 331 7.06 -3.67 10.41
C GLY A 331 5.71 -3.99 9.75
N ILE A 332 4.79 -3.02 9.66
CA ILE A 332 3.50 -3.20 8.98
C ILE A 332 3.63 -3.15 7.45
N GLY A 333 4.56 -2.35 6.93
CA GLY A 333 4.85 -2.29 5.50
C GLY A 333 5.48 -3.56 4.98
N ILE A 334 5.38 -3.79 3.67
CA ILE A 334 6.01 -4.94 3.02
C ILE A 334 7.44 -4.55 2.62
N ASP A 335 8.44 -5.32 3.06
CA ASP A 335 9.80 -5.21 2.49
C ASP A 335 9.82 -5.87 1.11
N ARG A 336 10.13 -5.08 0.08
CA ARG A 336 10.13 -5.56 -1.31
C ARG A 336 11.09 -6.72 -1.54
N GLY A 337 12.27 -6.70 -0.93
CA GLY A 337 13.27 -7.74 -1.19
C GLY A 337 12.86 -9.07 -0.60
N ASN A 338 12.49 -9.05 0.67
CA ASN A 338 12.01 -10.23 1.38
C ASN A 338 10.72 -10.76 0.74
N TRP A 339 9.85 -9.89 0.22
CA TRP A 339 8.67 -10.32 -0.54
C TRP A 339 9.03 -11.12 -1.79
N LYS A 340 10.09 -10.73 -2.52
CA LYS A 340 10.54 -11.45 -3.72
C LYS A 340 11.36 -12.70 -3.40
N SER A 341 12.20 -12.68 -2.37
CA SER A 341 13.10 -13.80 -2.05
C SER A 341 12.47 -14.84 -1.12
N GLU A 342 11.65 -14.40 -0.17
CA GLU A 342 11.13 -15.20 0.95
C GLU A 342 9.67 -14.82 1.27
N ARG A 343 8.80 -14.95 0.27
CA ARG A 343 7.37 -14.64 0.43
C ARG A 343 6.72 -15.34 1.64
N PRO A 344 6.95 -16.65 1.90
CA PRO A 344 6.32 -17.31 3.05
C PRO A 344 6.75 -16.74 4.41
N SER A 345 7.98 -16.25 4.57
CA SER A 345 8.42 -15.65 5.84
C SER A 345 7.83 -14.25 6.03
N THR A 346 7.61 -13.51 4.94
CA THR A 346 7.15 -12.12 4.96
C THR A 346 5.62 -11.99 5.02
N SER A 347 4.89 -12.90 4.36
CA SER A 347 3.43 -12.89 4.30
C SER A 347 2.81 -13.19 5.66
N TRP A 348 1.73 -12.48 6.01
CA TRP A 348 0.99 -12.72 7.24
C TRP A 348 0.00 -13.89 7.10
N GLU A 349 -0.43 -14.22 5.88
CA GLU A 349 -1.32 -15.35 5.60
C GLU A 349 -0.69 -16.71 5.91
N SER A 350 0.64 -16.79 5.94
CA SER A 350 1.39 -18.03 6.17
C SER A 350 1.56 -18.42 7.64
N VAL A 351 0.99 -17.64 8.57
CA VAL A 351 1.08 -17.93 10.01
C VAL A 351 0.12 -19.07 10.35
N GLU A 352 0.67 -20.23 10.70
CA GLU A 352 -0.12 -21.34 11.25
C GLU A 352 -0.79 -20.91 12.57
N GLU A 353 -1.99 -21.42 12.85
CA GLU A 353 -2.74 -21.15 14.07
C GLU A 353 -1.91 -21.51 15.31
N ALA A 354 -1.29 -20.49 15.91
CA ALA A 354 -0.46 -20.62 17.10
C ALA A 354 -1.26 -20.36 18.37
N GLU A 355 -0.67 -20.71 19.52
CA GLU A 355 -1.19 -20.37 20.85
C GLU A 355 -1.58 -18.89 20.98
N PRO A 356 -2.57 -18.56 21.85
CA PRO A 356 -2.97 -17.18 22.10
C PRO A 356 -1.77 -16.30 22.44
N PHE A 357 -1.71 -15.12 21.82
CA PHE A 357 -0.66 -14.16 22.15
C PHE A 357 -0.92 -13.59 23.55
N ARG A 358 0.00 -13.83 24.48
CA ARG A 358 -0.08 -13.32 25.86
C ARG A 358 0.72 -12.05 26.03
N LEU A 359 0.08 -11.01 26.55
CA LEU A 359 0.74 -9.74 26.83
C LEU A 359 1.45 -9.79 28.19
N THR A 360 2.71 -10.22 28.20
CA THR A 360 3.51 -10.30 29.43
C THR A 360 4.10 -8.94 29.82
N LYS A 361 4.32 -8.71 31.13
CA LYS A 361 4.98 -7.49 31.63
C LYS A 361 6.37 -7.27 31.05
N SER A 362 7.10 -8.35 30.77
CA SER A 362 8.41 -8.28 30.10
C SER A 362 8.31 -7.77 28.67
N VAL A 363 7.23 -8.11 27.96
CA VAL A 363 7.00 -7.66 26.58
C VAL A 363 6.55 -6.19 26.59
N THR A 364 5.71 -5.76 27.52
CA THR A 364 5.25 -4.35 27.58
C THR A 364 6.32 -3.37 28.08
N THR A 365 7.29 -3.84 28.88
CA THR A 365 8.37 -3.00 29.43
C THR A 365 9.66 -3.03 28.60
N ASP A 366 9.73 -3.85 27.55
CA ASP A 366 10.93 -3.96 26.72
C ASP A 366 11.21 -2.62 25.99
N ALA A 367 12.28 -1.95 26.43
CA ALA A 367 12.74 -0.69 25.87
C ALA A 367 13.10 -0.80 24.38
N ARG A 368 13.37 -2.01 23.86
CA ARG A 368 13.64 -2.26 22.45
C ARG A 368 12.42 -2.01 21.56
N LEU A 369 11.20 -2.14 22.09
CA LEU A 369 9.96 -1.86 21.35
C LEU A 369 9.73 -0.37 21.13
N LYS A 370 10.40 0.48 21.91
CA LYS A 370 10.36 1.94 21.74
C LYS A 370 11.36 2.46 20.69
N LEU A 371 12.24 1.58 20.19
CA LEU A 371 13.20 1.89 19.14
C LEU A 371 12.64 1.41 17.80
N GLU A 372 12.22 2.35 16.94
CA GLU A 372 11.76 2.05 15.59
C GLU A 372 12.86 1.31 14.78
N GLY A 373 12.49 0.22 14.10
CA GLY A 373 13.32 -0.35 13.03
C GLY A 373 14.18 -1.59 13.33
N PHE A 374 14.02 -2.28 14.47
CA PHE A 374 14.69 -3.57 14.68
C PHE A 374 14.01 -4.74 13.95
N LEU A 375 14.78 -5.65 13.35
CA LEU A 375 14.26 -6.86 12.70
C LEU A 375 13.39 -7.71 13.66
N THR A 376 13.70 -7.70 14.95
CA THR A 376 12.92 -8.38 16.00
C THR A 376 11.56 -7.74 16.22
N SER A 377 11.39 -6.43 16.00
CA SER A 377 10.10 -5.75 16.20
C SER A 377 9.13 -6.01 15.06
N SER A 378 9.60 -6.16 13.82
CA SER A 378 8.74 -6.55 12.70
C SER A 378 8.23 -7.99 12.82
N ALA A 379 9.07 -8.93 13.25
CA ALA A 379 8.66 -10.31 13.51
C ALA A 379 7.69 -10.39 14.68
N LEU A 380 7.91 -9.62 15.75
CA LEU A 380 6.99 -9.54 16.88
C LEU A 380 5.65 -8.92 16.48
N SER A 381 5.66 -7.83 15.70
CA SER A 381 4.44 -7.19 15.17
C SER A 381 3.62 -8.16 14.32
N LYS A 382 4.27 -8.90 13.40
CA LYS A 382 3.64 -9.99 12.65
C LYS A 382 3.02 -11.02 13.60
N ARG A 383 3.79 -11.56 14.55
CA ARG A 383 3.31 -12.57 15.51
C ARG A 383 2.14 -12.06 16.36
N PHE A 384 2.17 -10.78 16.73
CA PHE A 384 1.12 -10.16 17.53
C PHE A 384 -0.17 -9.98 16.74
N PHE A 385 -0.13 -9.33 15.57
CA PHE A 385 -1.35 -9.02 14.81
C PHE A 385 -1.91 -10.24 14.07
N ALA A 386 -1.07 -11.18 13.64
CA ALA A 386 -1.51 -12.41 12.98
C ALA A 386 -1.90 -13.53 13.96
N ALA A 387 -1.92 -13.27 15.27
CA ALA A 387 -2.38 -14.25 16.26
C ALA A 387 -3.87 -14.57 16.07
N GLY A 388 -4.26 -15.83 16.23
CA GLY A 388 -5.67 -16.23 16.18
C GLY A 388 -6.48 -15.74 17.39
N SER A 389 -5.82 -15.49 18.53
CA SER A 389 -6.43 -14.94 19.74
C SER A 389 -5.41 -14.20 20.62
N TRP A 390 -5.91 -13.31 21.48
CA TRP A 390 -5.09 -12.50 22.40
C TRP A 390 -5.57 -12.68 23.83
N ASP A 391 -4.62 -12.87 24.73
CA ASP A 391 -4.85 -12.75 26.16
C ASP A 391 -4.39 -11.36 26.63
N TRP A 392 -5.39 -10.52 26.91
CA TRP A 392 -5.21 -9.16 27.39
C TRP A 392 -5.13 -9.08 28.92
N THR A 393 -5.24 -10.20 29.63
CA THR A 393 -5.04 -10.20 31.08
C THR A 393 -3.55 -10.00 31.40
N PRO A 394 -3.17 -8.98 32.20
CA PRO A 394 -1.79 -8.84 32.62
C PRO A 394 -1.41 -10.01 33.53
N GLU A 395 -0.35 -10.75 33.21
CA GLU A 395 0.24 -11.71 34.16
C GLU A 395 0.68 -10.95 35.44
N GLU A 396 0.37 -11.52 36.61
CA GLU A 396 0.68 -10.96 37.92
C GLU A 396 2.18 -10.72 38.16
#